data_AF-I0Z5T3-F1
#
_entry.id   AF-I0Z5T3-F1
#
_cell.length_a   1.000
_cell.length_b   1.000
_cell.length_c   1.000
_cell.angle_alpha   90.00
_cell.angle_beta   90.00
_cell.angle_gamma   90.00
#
_symmetry.space_group_name_H-M   'P 1'
#
loop_
_entity.id
_entity.type
_entity.pdbx_description
1 polymer ?
#
loop_
_entity_poly.entity_id
_entity_poly.type
_entity_poly.pdbx_seq_one_letter_code
_entity_poly.pdbx_strand_id
1 'polypeptide(L)'
;MQRPALPAGFPSLGGQAGESIGTDARSAAADVEALEALAAALAAVPTAFRSHLKLLGQFAGEALCGVHSTAALRQAEQWSEAAQNVLATAHLQLDVLYIGLEDAAAAKVYRSAVKPGAAGVQAGDTPAGTIQNAQMVILAQQRLAAVLDCLERLLTQPALAPVPVPGPGIVQLCARILSVDDSLSRAGRASPSAAAYTELLAVLPGMHAAAAKLLQLLLHVGGGALVPQHKGITRLLADLLRRLAAEPPSFLATSSWLVRREVYACAAGLIRVGGWGPVRDLAAPVMQCMLLELYTAPAGTAQAPKPGAKQAKKRKRAKADQSLDDLAGISSGSALLASAHGFNTQSPAVEMRNAAAQVAVLALVEELYKVGGAVLRLEARAQLDAAVAHQAATAAAGCERASRSGAQAPRCVRAVQLAALRALLASVLAPAAHRPPFLAHALHAFRKARHPC
;
A
#
# COMPACT_ATOMS: atom_id res chain seq x y z
N MET A 1 -0.74 5.75 53.85
CA MET A 1 -1.85 6.67 54.09
C MET A 1 -2.44 7.07 52.74
N GLN A 2 -3.75 6.83 52.58
CA GLN A 2 -4.72 7.43 51.64
C GLN A 2 -4.55 7.24 50.12
N ARG A 3 -5.39 6.34 49.58
CA ARG A 3 -5.88 6.29 48.18
C ARG A 3 -6.99 7.34 47.99
N PRO A 4 -7.14 7.98 46.82
CA PRO A 4 -8.33 8.76 46.50
C PRO A 4 -9.44 7.88 45.89
N ALA A 5 -10.67 8.24 46.24
CA ALA A 5 -11.93 7.53 46.01
C ALA A 5 -12.52 7.77 44.60
N LEU A 6 -13.25 6.78 44.10
CA LEU A 6 -14.16 6.88 42.96
C LEU A 6 -15.54 7.39 43.43
N PRO A 7 -16.25 8.23 42.65
CA PRO A 7 -17.65 8.53 42.93
C PRO A 7 -18.59 7.49 42.31
N ALA A 8 -19.53 7.03 43.13
CA ALA A 8 -20.68 6.22 42.80
C ALA A 8 -21.76 7.04 42.08
N GLY A 9 -22.56 6.38 41.24
CA GLY A 9 -23.79 6.97 40.70
C GLY A 9 -24.42 6.18 39.56
N PHE A 10 -25.19 5.13 39.88
CA PHE A 10 -26.25 4.59 39.03
C PHE A 10 -27.59 4.83 39.72
N PRO A 11 -28.65 5.27 39.01
CA PRO A 11 -30.01 5.02 39.41
C PRO A 11 -30.57 3.77 38.71
N SER A 12 -31.25 2.98 39.53
CA SER A 12 -32.05 1.80 39.21
C SER A 12 -33.36 2.19 38.49
N LEU A 13 -33.67 1.48 37.40
CA LEU A 13 -35.02 1.25 36.88
C LEU A 13 -35.00 -0.23 36.45
N GLY A 14 -35.69 -1.14 37.12
CA GLY A 14 -37.13 -1.31 37.01
C GLY A 14 -37.38 -2.48 36.04
N GLY A 15 -37.54 -3.69 36.59
CA GLY A 15 -37.73 -4.89 35.79
C GLY A 15 -39.13 -5.01 35.20
N GLN A 16 -39.23 -5.67 34.04
CA GLN A 16 -40.37 -6.51 33.70
C GLN A 16 -39.89 -7.75 32.94
N ALA A 17 -40.58 -8.85 33.23
CA ALA A 17 -40.27 -10.21 32.86
C ALA A 17 -40.86 -10.60 31.50
N GLY A 18 -40.17 -11.55 30.85
CA GLY A 18 -40.81 -12.62 30.09
C GLY A 18 -41.18 -12.33 28.64
N GLU A 19 -40.29 -12.68 27.71
CA GLU A 19 -40.72 -13.22 26.41
C GLU A 19 -39.70 -14.26 25.91
N SER A 20 -40.26 -15.38 25.49
CA SER A 20 -39.61 -16.67 25.26
C SER A 20 -38.73 -16.71 24.02
N ILE A 21 -37.58 -17.35 24.21
CA ILE A 21 -36.66 -17.89 23.21
C ILE A 21 -37.43 -18.71 22.17
N GLY A 22 -37.30 -18.36 20.90
CA GLY A 22 -37.94 -19.12 19.83
C GLY A 22 -37.58 -18.68 18.41
N THR A 23 -36.30 -18.55 18.05
CA THR A 23 -35.90 -18.38 16.62
C THR A 23 -34.43 -18.76 16.34
N ASP A 24 -34.01 -19.99 16.62
CA ASP A 24 -32.70 -20.52 16.15
C ASP A 24 -32.81 -21.52 14.98
N ALA A 25 -34.00 -22.02 14.65
CA ALA A 25 -34.17 -23.01 13.58
C ALA A 25 -34.23 -22.42 12.16
N ARG A 26 -34.69 -21.16 12.01
CA ARG A 26 -34.83 -20.51 10.68
C ARG A 26 -33.52 -19.94 10.14
N SER A 27 -32.59 -19.55 11.01
CA SER A 27 -31.24 -19.09 10.62
C SER A 27 -30.42 -20.26 10.07
N ALA A 28 -30.45 -21.41 10.75
CA ALA A 28 -29.73 -22.60 10.31
C ALA A 28 -30.27 -23.16 8.98
N ALA A 29 -31.58 -23.09 8.75
CA ALA A 29 -32.18 -23.51 7.48
C ALA A 29 -31.77 -22.60 6.30
N ALA A 30 -31.68 -21.29 6.53
CA ALA A 30 -31.24 -20.34 5.51
C ALA A 30 -29.75 -20.52 5.14
N ASP A 31 -28.91 -20.88 6.11
CA ASP A 31 -27.49 -21.19 5.88
C ASP A 31 -27.32 -22.50 5.08
N VAL A 32 -28.18 -23.50 5.30
CA VAL A 32 -28.18 -24.76 4.53
C VAL A 32 -28.63 -24.51 3.09
N GLU A 33 -29.69 -23.72 2.88
CA GLU A 33 -30.20 -23.37 1.56
C GLU A 33 -29.17 -22.55 0.75
N ALA A 34 -28.43 -21.66 1.41
CA ALA A 34 -27.32 -20.91 0.79
C ALA A 34 -26.13 -21.81 0.40
N LEU A 35 -25.82 -22.83 1.22
CA LEU A 35 -24.78 -23.83 0.91
C LEU A 35 -25.20 -24.76 -0.24
N GLU A 36 -26.47 -25.14 -0.32
CA GLU A 36 -27.01 -25.93 -1.43
C GLU A 36 -27.05 -25.13 -2.73
N ALA A 37 -27.41 -23.85 -2.69
CA ALA A 37 -27.36 -22.95 -3.83
C ALA A 37 -25.91 -22.73 -4.34
N LEU A 38 -24.94 -22.62 -3.42
CA LEU A 38 -23.51 -22.55 -3.77
C LEU A 38 -23.03 -23.85 -4.41
N ALA A 39 -23.44 -25.01 -3.89
CA ALA A 39 -23.11 -26.32 -4.45
C ALA A 39 -23.71 -26.51 -5.86
N ALA A 40 -24.95 -26.07 -6.08
CA ALA A 40 -25.60 -26.09 -7.38
C ALA A 40 -24.93 -25.13 -8.39
N ALA A 41 -24.51 -23.94 -7.95
CA ALA A 41 -23.75 -23.00 -8.78
C ALA A 41 -22.36 -23.54 -9.17
N LEU A 42 -21.68 -24.24 -8.26
CA LEU A 42 -20.41 -24.92 -8.53
C LEU A 42 -20.56 -26.10 -9.50
N ALA A 43 -21.71 -26.78 -9.49
CA ALA A 43 -22.03 -27.86 -10.43
C ALA A 43 -22.26 -27.36 -11.86
N ALA A 44 -22.68 -26.10 -12.04
CA ALA A 44 -22.93 -25.49 -13.35
C ALA A 44 -21.65 -25.06 -14.10
N VAL A 45 -20.48 -25.08 -13.45
CA VAL A 45 -19.21 -24.66 -14.05
C VAL A 45 -18.62 -25.76 -14.96
N PRO A 46 -18.05 -25.42 -16.14
CA PRO A 46 -17.45 -26.38 -17.07
C PRO A 46 -16.43 -27.35 -16.44
N THR A 47 -16.39 -28.59 -16.91
CA THR A 47 -15.63 -29.70 -16.32
C THR A 47 -14.12 -29.47 -16.20
N ALA A 48 -13.52 -28.68 -17.10
CA ALA A 48 -12.11 -28.28 -17.01
C ALA A 48 -11.81 -27.34 -15.82
N PHE A 49 -12.82 -26.63 -15.31
CA PHE A 49 -12.72 -25.78 -14.12
C PHE A 49 -13.06 -26.55 -12.83
N ARG A 50 -13.74 -27.70 -12.92
CA ARG A 50 -14.16 -28.48 -11.74
C ARG A 50 -13.00 -29.15 -11.01
N SER A 51 -11.90 -29.49 -11.68
CA SER A 51 -10.67 -29.99 -11.03
C SER A 51 -9.98 -28.88 -10.23
N HIS A 52 -9.89 -27.67 -10.81
CA HIS A 52 -9.37 -26.47 -10.13
C HIS A 52 -10.28 -26.01 -8.99
N LEU A 53 -11.60 -26.07 -9.15
CA LEU A 53 -12.60 -25.79 -8.10
C LEU A 53 -12.70 -26.89 -7.05
N LYS A 54 -12.35 -28.14 -7.34
CA LYS A 54 -12.22 -29.19 -6.32
C LYS A 54 -10.97 -29.01 -5.48
N LEU A 55 -9.85 -28.61 -6.07
CA LEU A 55 -8.62 -28.27 -5.35
C LEU A 55 -8.77 -26.96 -4.55
N LEU A 56 -9.33 -25.92 -5.16
CA LEU A 56 -9.71 -24.69 -4.47
C LEU A 56 -10.84 -24.94 -3.47
N GLY A 57 -11.75 -25.88 -3.72
CA GLY A 57 -12.85 -26.27 -2.83
C GLY A 57 -12.45 -27.22 -1.71
N GLN A 58 -11.32 -27.93 -1.83
CA GLN A 58 -10.68 -28.67 -0.75
C GLN A 58 -9.87 -27.71 0.14
N PHE A 59 -9.10 -26.80 -0.47
CA PHE A 59 -8.39 -25.74 0.27
C PHE A 59 -9.36 -24.71 0.90
N ALA A 60 -10.40 -24.30 0.18
CA ALA A 60 -11.48 -23.49 0.72
C ALA A 60 -12.38 -24.31 1.65
N GLY A 61 -12.57 -25.60 1.39
CA GLY A 61 -13.35 -26.49 2.23
C GLY A 61 -12.75 -26.66 3.62
N GLU A 62 -11.42 -26.70 3.74
CA GLU A 62 -10.76 -26.93 5.03
C GLU A 62 -10.27 -25.62 5.66
N ALA A 63 -9.65 -24.71 4.90
CA ALA A 63 -9.16 -23.44 5.42
C ALA A 63 -10.22 -22.31 5.39
N LEU A 64 -11.13 -22.30 4.41
CA LEU A 64 -12.22 -21.31 4.37
C LEU A 64 -13.48 -21.79 5.12
N CYS A 65 -13.91 -23.06 5.12
CA CYS A 65 -15.09 -23.45 5.93
C CYS A 65 -14.83 -23.44 7.43
N GLY A 66 -13.58 -23.67 7.89
CA GLY A 66 -13.20 -23.44 9.29
C GLY A 66 -13.30 -21.97 9.70
N VAL A 67 -13.12 -21.04 8.74
CA VAL A 67 -13.18 -19.58 8.96
C VAL A 67 -14.56 -19.00 8.66
N HIS A 68 -15.36 -19.62 7.77
CA HIS A 68 -16.72 -19.18 7.40
C HIS A 68 -17.79 -19.75 8.32
N SER A 69 -17.49 -20.80 9.09
CA SER A 69 -18.31 -21.12 10.26
C SER A 69 -18.04 -20.06 11.33
N THR A 70 -18.78 -18.96 11.27
CA THR A 70 -18.83 -17.89 12.27
C THR A 70 -19.15 -18.43 13.68
N ALA A 71 -19.68 -19.66 13.77
CA ALA A 71 -19.90 -20.40 15.00
C ALA A 71 -18.66 -21.19 15.49
N ALA A 72 -17.66 -21.47 14.65
CA ALA A 72 -16.52 -22.33 14.99
C ALA A 72 -15.26 -21.58 15.44
N LEU A 73 -15.14 -20.27 15.19
CA LEU A 73 -14.05 -19.44 15.76
C LEU A 73 -14.47 -18.76 17.08
N ARG A 74 -15.29 -19.45 17.88
CA ARG A 74 -15.80 -18.92 19.17
C ARG A 74 -14.72 -18.81 20.24
N GLN A 75 -13.58 -19.49 20.07
CA GLN A 75 -12.51 -19.52 21.05
C GLN A 75 -11.21 -18.95 20.47
N ALA A 76 -10.51 -18.14 21.26
CA ALA A 76 -9.26 -17.48 20.85
C ALA A 76 -8.17 -18.47 20.40
N GLU A 77 -8.17 -19.69 20.98
CA GLU A 77 -7.24 -20.76 20.61
C GLU A 77 -7.48 -21.26 19.18
N GLN A 78 -8.74 -21.51 18.81
CA GLN A 78 -9.12 -21.96 17.47
C GLN A 78 -8.79 -20.91 16.41
N TRP A 79 -9.04 -19.62 16.72
CA TRP A 79 -8.63 -18.52 15.85
C TRP A 79 -7.12 -18.47 15.67
N SER A 80 -6.36 -18.58 16.77
CA SER A 80 -4.89 -18.55 16.72
C SER A 80 -4.32 -19.75 15.95
N GLU A 81 -4.90 -20.93 16.11
CA GLU A 81 -4.50 -22.14 15.40
C GLU A 81 -4.79 -22.01 13.90
N ALA A 82 -6.00 -21.55 13.53
CA ALA A 82 -6.36 -21.29 12.15
C ALA A 82 -5.39 -20.28 11.51
N ALA A 83 -5.09 -19.17 12.19
CA ALA A 83 -4.15 -18.17 11.70
C ALA A 83 -2.73 -18.76 11.49
N GLN A 84 -2.25 -19.62 12.41
CA GLN A 84 -0.96 -20.30 12.28
C GLN A 84 -0.92 -21.30 11.11
N ASN A 85 -1.99 -22.07 10.89
CA ASN A 85 -2.10 -23.00 9.77
C ASN A 85 -2.16 -22.26 8.42
N VAL A 86 -2.86 -21.14 8.37
CA VAL A 86 -2.92 -20.27 7.18
C VAL A 86 -1.54 -19.66 6.90
N LEU A 87 -0.82 -19.17 7.92
CA LEU A 87 0.56 -18.69 7.78
C LEU A 87 1.50 -19.79 7.28
N ALA A 88 1.45 -20.99 7.87
CA ALA A 88 2.25 -22.13 7.45
C ALA A 88 1.99 -22.47 5.96
N THR A 89 0.72 -22.49 5.55
CA THR A 89 0.32 -22.73 4.16
C THR A 89 0.85 -21.65 3.22
N ALA A 90 0.83 -20.37 3.63
CA ALA A 90 1.40 -19.28 2.84
C ALA A 90 2.90 -19.50 2.59
N HIS A 91 3.63 -19.89 3.63
CA HIS A 91 5.05 -20.19 3.50
C HIS A 91 5.31 -21.36 2.54
N LEU A 92 4.51 -22.43 2.59
CA LEU A 92 4.63 -23.56 1.66
C LEU A 92 4.39 -23.14 0.20
N GLN A 93 3.41 -22.26 -0.08
CA GLN A 93 3.22 -21.76 -1.44
C GLN A 93 4.39 -20.89 -1.91
N LEU A 94 4.98 -20.10 -1.01
CA LEU A 94 6.18 -19.31 -1.32
C LEU A 94 7.40 -20.19 -1.56
N ASP A 95 7.50 -21.36 -0.93
CA ASP A 95 8.56 -22.33 -1.25
C ASP A 95 8.49 -22.73 -2.72
N VAL A 96 7.29 -23.06 -3.19
CA VAL A 96 7.06 -23.44 -4.60
C VAL A 96 7.31 -22.27 -5.54
N LEU A 97 6.93 -21.04 -5.17
CA LEU A 97 7.11 -19.85 -6.01
C LEU A 97 8.58 -19.40 -6.09
N TYR A 98 9.32 -19.47 -4.99
CA TYR A 98 10.67 -18.91 -4.87
C TYR A 98 11.79 -19.95 -4.94
N ILE A 99 11.51 -21.16 -5.42
CA ILE A 99 12.53 -22.20 -5.65
C ILE A 99 13.72 -21.62 -6.43
N GLY A 100 14.90 -21.64 -5.80
CA GLY A 100 16.15 -21.17 -6.42
C GLY A 100 16.33 -19.65 -6.48
N LEU A 101 15.36 -18.87 -5.99
CA LEU A 101 15.41 -17.40 -5.99
C LEU A 101 15.73 -16.83 -4.59
N GLU A 102 15.24 -17.49 -3.55
CA GLU A 102 15.49 -17.12 -2.15
C GLU A 102 16.68 -17.89 -1.54
N ASP A 103 17.32 -17.29 -0.54
CA ASP A 103 18.32 -17.97 0.28
C ASP A 103 17.62 -18.88 1.32
N ALA A 104 18.04 -20.14 1.41
CA ALA A 104 17.48 -21.12 2.33
C ALA A 104 17.64 -20.72 3.80
N ALA A 105 18.72 -20.00 4.16
CA ALA A 105 18.89 -19.48 5.52
C ALA A 105 17.87 -18.39 5.82
N ALA A 106 17.65 -17.45 4.89
CA ALA A 106 16.62 -16.42 5.00
C ALA A 106 15.20 -17.04 5.07
N ALA A 107 14.91 -18.05 4.25
CA ALA A 107 13.64 -18.77 4.27
C ALA A 107 13.31 -19.39 5.64
N LYS A 108 14.32 -19.92 6.34
CA LYS A 108 14.17 -20.42 7.73
C LYS A 108 13.88 -19.30 8.71
N VAL A 109 14.55 -18.15 8.58
CA VAL A 109 14.30 -16.97 9.43
C VAL A 109 12.86 -16.49 9.25
N TYR A 110 12.36 -16.40 8.02
CA TYR A 110 10.98 -15.98 7.78
C TYR A 110 9.95 -16.93 8.40
N ARG A 111 10.24 -18.23 8.49
CA ARG A 111 9.35 -19.23 9.10
C ARG A 111 9.46 -19.34 10.62
N SER A 112 10.45 -18.70 11.24
CA SER A 112 10.71 -18.84 12.68
C SER A 112 9.54 -18.43 13.57
N ALA A 113 8.62 -17.59 13.06
CA ALA A 113 7.44 -17.13 13.78
C ALA A 113 6.20 -18.03 13.60
N VAL A 114 6.29 -19.09 12.77
CA VAL A 114 5.23 -20.09 12.60
C VAL A 114 5.38 -21.15 13.68
N LYS A 115 4.27 -21.51 14.34
CA LYS A 115 4.28 -22.52 15.41
C LYS A 115 4.79 -23.88 14.88
N PRO A 116 5.74 -24.54 15.56
CA PRO A 116 6.14 -25.90 15.22
C PRO A 116 4.93 -26.84 15.27
N GLY A 117 4.68 -27.58 14.19
CA GLY A 117 3.54 -28.49 14.08
C GLY A 117 2.25 -27.86 13.53
N ALA A 118 2.25 -26.58 13.15
CA ALA A 118 1.16 -26.03 12.35
C ALA A 118 1.04 -26.83 11.04
N ALA A 119 -0.10 -27.49 10.85
CA ALA A 119 -0.39 -28.30 9.68
C ALA A 119 -0.67 -27.35 8.52
N GLY A 120 0.38 -26.91 7.84
CA GLY A 120 0.22 -26.27 6.54
C GLY A 120 -0.46 -27.26 5.59
N VAL A 121 -1.46 -26.80 4.84
CA VAL A 121 -2.14 -27.67 3.88
C VAL A 121 -1.18 -27.88 2.70
N GLN A 122 -0.55 -29.06 2.65
CA GLN A 122 0.35 -29.42 1.57
C GLN A 122 -0.45 -29.63 0.30
N ALA A 123 -0.02 -28.96 -0.76
CA ALA A 123 -0.74 -28.93 -2.01
C ALA A 123 -0.20 -29.99 -2.98
N GLY A 124 -0.30 -31.26 -2.59
CA GLY A 124 0.21 -32.41 -3.34
C GLY A 124 1.74 -32.55 -3.23
N ASP A 125 2.22 -33.78 -3.09
CA ASP A 125 3.65 -34.10 -3.09
C ASP A 125 4.27 -33.66 -4.42
N THR A 126 5.03 -32.57 -4.39
CA THR A 126 5.93 -32.25 -5.50
C THR A 126 7.20 -33.07 -5.26
N PRO A 127 7.52 -34.06 -6.12
CA PRO A 127 8.69 -34.89 -5.90
C PRO A 127 9.95 -34.02 -5.91
N ALA A 128 10.87 -34.32 -4.99
CA ALA A 128 12.15 -33.64 -4.89
C ALA A 128 12.89 -33.70 -6.24
N GLY A 129 13.24 -32.54 -6.79
CA GLY A 129 13.89 -32.41 -8.10
C GLY A 129 12.97 -32.04 -9.27
N THR A 130 11.68 -31.79 -9.04
CA THR A 130 10.77 -31.31 -10.10
C THR A 130 11.15 -29.91 -10.56
N ILE A 131 11.39 -29.75 -11.86
CA ILE A 131 11.67 -28.44 -12.47
C ILE A 131 10.40 -27.58 -12.39
N GLN A 132 10.55 -26.35 -11.88
CA GLN A 132 9.45 -25.39 -11.81
C GLN A 132 8.91 -25.11 -13.22
N ASN A 133 7.61 -25.28 -13.44
CA ASN A 133 6.95 -24.94 -14.70
C ASN A 133 5.94 -23.78 -14.49
N ALA A 134 5.53 -23.15 -15.59
CA ALA A 134 4.59 -22.02 -15.56
C ALA A 134 3.26 -22.35 -14.86
N GLN A 135 2.72 -23.56 -15.08
CA GLN A 135 1.45 -23.99 -14.47
C GLN A 135 1.54 -24.10 -12.94
N MET A 136 2.67 -24.60 -12.42
CA MET A 136 2.90 -24.66 -10.97
C MET A 136 3.00 -23.28 -10.35
N VAL A 137 3.63 -22.31 -11.03
CA VAL A 137 3.68 -20.91 -10.58
C VAL A 137 2.28 -20.30 -10.51
N ILE A 138 1.47 -20.47 -11.56
CA ILE A 138 0.09 -19.98 -11.61
C ILE A 138 -0.74 -20.59 -10.48
N LEU A 139 -0.65 -21.91 -10.26
CA LEU A 139 -1.41 -22.58 -9.21
C LEU A 139 -0.96 -22.19 -7.80
N ALA A 140 0.35 -22.11 -7.57
CA ALA A 140 0.89 -21.69 -6.28
C ALA A 140 0.52 -20.23 -5.97
N GLN A 141 0.51 -19.36 -6.97
CA GLN A 141 -0.01 -18.00 -6.80
C GLN A 141 -1.49 -18.01 -6.43
N GLN A 142 -2.35 -18.70 -7.19
CA GLN A 142 -3.80 -18.71 -6.91
C GLN A 142 -4.08 -19.15 -5.47
N ARG A 143 -3.35 -20.17 -5.00
CA ARG A 143 -3.42 -20.64 -3.61
C ARG A 143 -2.93 -19.59 -2.64
N LEU A 144 -1.78 -18.97 -2.90
CA LEU A 144 -1.25 -17.90 -2.05
C LEU A 144 -2.22 -16.71 -1.96
N ALA A 145 -2.84 -16.30 -3.07
CA ALA A 145 -3.83 -15.23 -3.09
C ALA A 145 -5.04 -15.58 -2.19
N ALA A 146 -5.58 -16.79 -2.30
CA ALA A 146 -6.67 -17.25 -1.43
C ALA A 146 -6.27 -17.30 0.05
N VAL A 147 -5.02 -17.67 0.35
CA VAL A 147 -4.45 -17.67 1.70
C VAL A 147 -4.30 -16.26 2.26
N LEU A 148 -3.83 -15.30 1.46
CA LEU A 148 -3.74 -13.89 1.86
C LEU A 148 -5.12 -13.28 2.10
N ASP A 149 -6.11 -13.59 1.25
CA ASP A 149 -7.50 -13.19 1.45
C ASP A 149 -8.08 -13.78 2.74
N CYS A 150 -7.72 -15.02 3.08
CA CYS A 150 -8.12 -15.65 4.34
C CYS A 150 -7.52 -14.91 5.55
N LEU A 151 -6.23 -14.53 5.51
CA LEU A 151 -5.61 -13.71 6.56
C LEU A 151 -6.27 -12.34 6.69
N GLU A 152 -6.60 -11.70 5.56
CA GLU A 152 -7.33 -10.43 5.56
C GLU A 152 -8.70 -10.56 6.25
N ARG A 153 -9.45 -11.63 5.93
CA ARG A 153 -10.74 -11.91 6.58
C ARG A 153 -10.58 -12.20 8.07
N LEU A 154 -9.62 -13.03 8.46
CA LEU A 154 -9.35 -13.33 9.87
C LEU A 154 -9.05 -12.07 10.69
N LEU A 155 -8.36 -11.08 10.11
CA LEU A 155 -8.01 -9.82 10.76
C LEU A 155 -9.14 -8.79 10.77
N THR A 156 -10.07 -8.85 9.81
CA THR A 156 -11.18 -7.88 9.67
C THR A 156 -12.48 -8.34 10.30
N GLN A 157 -12.65 -9.64 10.51
CA GLN A 157 -13.86 -10.17 11.12
C GLN A 157 -13.93 -9.81 12.61
N PRO A 158 -15.10 -9.36 13.11
CA PRO A 158 -15.28 -9.08 14.53
C PRO A 158 -15.17 -10.39 15.33
N ALA A 159 -14.26 -10.43 16.30
CA ALA A 159 -14.14 -11.54 17.23
C ALA A 159 -15.03 -11.30 18.48
N LEU A 160 -15.67 -12.35 18.98
CA LEU A 160 -16.49 -12.29 20.20
C LEU A 160 -15.65 -12.15 21.49
N ALA A 161 -14.34 -12.39 21.39
CA ALA A 161 -13.37 -12.23 22.47
C ALA A 161 -12.04 -11.70 21.90
N PRO A 162 -11.18 -11.08 22.73
CA PRO A 162 -9.83 -10.70 22.32
C PRO A 162 -9.02 -11.92 21.84
N VAL A 163 -8.41 -11.81 20.66
CA VAL A 163 -7.60 -12.89 20.05
C VAL A 163 -6.12 -12.49 19.93
N PRO A 164 -5.17 -13.42 20.12
CA PRO A 164 -3.76 -13.13 19.99
C PRO A 164 -3.36 -13.11 18.50
N VAL A 165 -3.31 -11.92 17.90
CA VAL A 165 -2.90 -11.75 16.50
C VAL A 165 -1.42 -12.18 16.31
N PRO A 166 -1.09 -13.06 15.34
CA PRO A 166 0.29 -13.49 15.09
C PRO A 166 1.08 -12.42 14.33
N GLY A 167 1.21 -11.23 14.91
CA GLY A 167 1.85 -10.05 14.31
C GLY A 167 3.25 -10.34 13.76
N PRO A 168 4.17 -10.97 14.52
CA PRO A 168 5.49 -11.35 14.01
C PRO A 168 5.42 -12.26 12.78
N GLY A 169 4.52 -13.25 12.78
CA GLY A 169 4.35 -14.19 11.66
C GLY A 169 3.87 -13.49 10.38
N ILE A 170 2.89 -12.60 10.50
CA ILE A 170 2.39 -11.83 9.36
C ILE A 170 3.48 -10.88 8.83
N VAL A 171 4.23 -10.19 9.70
CA VAL A 171 5.32 -9.31 9.27
C VAL A 171 6.41 -10.09 8.53
N GLN A 172 6.80 -11.28 9.02
CA GLN A 172 7.80 -12.12 8.36
C GLN A 172 7.30 -12.68 7.02
N LEU A 173 6.03 -13.07 6.94
CA LEU A 173 5.39 -13.48 5.68
C LEU A 173 5.45 -12.34 4.64
N CYS A 174 5.01 -11.15 5.03
CA CYS A 174 5.04 -9.98 4.14
C CYS A 174 6.46 -9.61 3.73
N ALA A 175 7.43 -9.65 4.66
CA ALA A 175 8.83 -9.41 4.35
C ALA A 175 9.37 -10.41 3.33
N ARG A 176 9.00 -11.70 3.45
CA ARG A 176 9.37 -12.73 2.49
C ARG A 176 8.77 -12.48 1.11
N ILE A 177 7.46 -12.19 1.03
CA ILE A 177 6.79 -11.86 -0.24
C ILE A 177 7.47 -10.67 -0.92
N LEU A 178 7.88 -9.67 -0.15
CA LEU A 178 8.50 -8.44 -0.65
C LEU A 178 10.01 -8.57 -0.90
N SER A 179 10.61 -9.73 -0.63
CA SER A 179 12.06 -9.94 -0.74
C SER A 179 12.55 -10.30 -2.15
N VAL A 180 11.65 -10.85 -2.98
CA VAL A 180 11.93 -11.28 -4.35
C VAL A 180 11.37 -10.24 -5.32
N ASP A 181 12.23 -9.65 -6.13
CA ASP A 181 11.84 -8.66 -7.16
C ASP A 181 12.58 -8.90 -8.47
N ASP A 182 12.30 -8.06 -9.47
CA ASP A 182 12.92 -8.11 -10.80
C ASP A 182 14.43 -7.77 -10.80
N SER A 183 14.94 -7.22 -9.69
CA SER A 183 16.37 -6.92 -9.53
C SER A 183 17.21 -8.18 -9.42
N LEU A 184 16.61 -9.31 -9.01
CA LEU A 184 17.30 -10.59 -8.92
C LEU A 184 17.77 -11.11 -10.28
N SER A 185 17.01 -10.85 -11.36
CA SER A 185 17.49 -11.08 -12.72
C SER A 185 18.70 -10.25 -13.07
N ARG A 186 18.68 -8.97 -12.68
CA ARG A 186 19.79 -8.03 -12.94
C ARG A 186 21.06 -8.46 -12.20
N ALA A 187 20.90 -9.11 -11.04
CA ALA A 187 21.98 -9.66 -10.22
C ALA A 187 22.48 -11.05 -10.67
N GLY A 188 21.99 -11.59 -11.80
CA GLY A 188 22.47 -12.87 -12.35
C GLY A 188 21.94 -14.12 -11.63
N ARG A 189 20.94 -13.99 -10.75
CA ARG A 189 20.22 -15.16 -10.21
C ARG A 189 19.18 -15.62 -11.23
N ALA A 190 19.33 -16.84 -11.73
CA ALA A 190 18.40 -17.42 -12.70
C ALA A 190 17.48 -18.42 -12.01
N SER A 191 16.18 -18.29 -12.26
CA SER A 191 15.22 -19.35 -11.97
C SER A 191 15.56 -20.61 -12.79
N PRO A 192 15.24 -21.82 -12.28
CA PRO A 192 15.44 -23.06 -13.03
C PRO A 192 14.66 -23.14 -14.35
N SER A 193 13.67 -22.27 -14.57
CA SER A 193 12.87 -22.25 -15.80
C SER A 193 12.53 -20.82 -16.23
N ALA A 194 12.93 -20.45 -17.45
CA ALA A 194 12.67 -19.13 -18.02
C ALA A 194 11.15 -18.83 -18.11
N ALA A 195 10.34 -19.82 -18.51
CA ALA A 195 8.89 -19.67 -18.62
C ALA A 195 8.20 -19.54 -17.24
N ALA A 196 8.65 -20.30 -16.24
CA ALA A 196 8.14 -20.15 -14.88
C ALA A 196 8.50 -18.77 -14.29
N TYR A 197 9.70 -18.29 -14.62
CA TYR A 197 10.16 -16.99 -14.17
C TYR A 197 9.41 -15.82 -14.80
N THR A 198 9.11 -15.88 -16.09
CA THR A 198 8.29 -14.85 -16.74
C THR A 198 6.89 -14.75 -16.16
N GLU A 199 6.27 -15.90 -15.84
CA GLU A 199 4.99 -15.93 -15.13
C GLU A 199 5.10 -15.35 -13.71
N LEU A 200 6.16 -15.70 -12.99
CA LEU A 200 6.40 -15.16 -11.66
C LEU A 200 6.54 -13.63 -11.71
N LEU A 201 7.33 -13.09 -12.64
CA LEU A 201 7.50 -11.65 -12.82
C LEU A 201 6.17 -10.95 -13.14
N ALA A 202 5.31 -11.57 -13.95
CA ALA A 202 3.99 -11.00 -14.27
C ALA A 202 3.08 -10.90 -13.04
N VAL A 203 3.25 -11.82 -12.08
CA VAL A 203 2.40 -11.97 -10.90
C VAL A 203 2.92 -11.21 -9.67
N LEU A 204 4.24 -11.05 -9.53
CA LEU A 204 4.89 -10.41 -8.38
C LEU A 204 4.28 -9.06 -7.97
N PRO A 205 3.95 -8.13 -8.88
CA PRO A 205 3.37 -6.85 -8.47
C PRO A 205 2.03 -6.98 -7.73
N GLY A 206 1.20 -7.96 -8.11
CA GLY A 206 -0.04 -8.25 -7.41
C GLY A 206 0.23 -8.79 -6.00
N MET A 207 1.20 -9.70 -5.87
CA MET A 207 1.62 -10.24 -4.58
C MET A 207 2.21 -9.17 -3.65
N HIS A 208 3.08 -8.29 -4.16
CA HIS A 208 3.67 -7.21 -3.39
C HIS A 208 2.61 -6.22 -2.89
N ALA A 209 1.64 -5.87 -3.75
CA ALA A 209 0.52 -5.03 -3.35
C ALA A 209 -0.32 -5.70 -2.25
N ALA A 210 -0.64 -6.98 -2.38
CA ALA A 210 -1.38 -7.74 -1.37
C ALA A 210 -0.62 -7.81 -0.03
N ALA A 211 0.70 -8.04 -0.07
CA ALA A 211 1.53 -8.06 1.14
C ALA A 211 1.59 -6.69 1.83
N ALA A 212 1.72 -5.60 1.08
CA ALA A 212 1.70 -4.24 1.62
C ALA A 212 0.32 -3.89 2.22
N LYS A 213 -0.77 -4.29 1.56
CA LYS A 213 -2.14 -4.14 2.07
C LYS A 213 -2.35 -4.95 3.37
N LEU A 214 -1.84 -6.17 3.44
CA LEU A 214 -1.91 -7.00 4.65
C LEU A 214 -1.13 -6.37 5.82
N LEU A 215 0.05 -5.78 5.56
CA LEU A 215 0.79 -5.00 6.57
C LEU A 215 -0.01 -3.77 7.03
N GLN A 216 -0.63 -3.05 6.10
CA GLN A 216 -1.48 -1.91 6.44
C GLN A 216 -2.64 -2.32 7.35
N LEU A 217 -3.30 -3.42 7.03
CA LEU A 217 -4.39 -3.97 7.83
C LEU A 217 -3.89 -4.40 9.22
N LEU A 218 -2.75 -5.08 9.28
CA LEU A 218 -2.13 -5.47 10.54
C LEU A 218 -1.86 -4.23 11.41
N LEU A 219 -1.27 -3.17 10.87
CA LEU A 219 -1.03 -1.91 11.58
C LEU A 219 -2.35 -1.25 12.06
N HIS A 220 -3.41 -1.34 11.26
CA HIS A 220 -4.72 -0.81 11.62
C HIS A 220 -5.36 -1.56 12.79
N VAL A 221 -5.35 -2.90 12.74
CA VAL A 221 -5.99 -3.77 13.74
C VAL A 221 -5.15 -3.88 15.01
N GLY A 222 -3.83 -4.03 14.87
CA GLY A 222 -2.93 -4.19 16.01
C GLY A 222 -2.58 -2.87 16.70
N GLY A 223 -2.65 -1.74 16.00
CA GLY A 223 -2.42 -0.42 16.58
C GLY A 223 -1.14 -0.35 17.41
N GLY A 224 -1.23 0.20 18.62
CA GLY A 224 -0.10 0.30 19.55
C GLY A 224 0.44 -1.04 20.07
N ALA A 225 -0.33 -2.14 19.97
CA ALA A 225 0.17 -3.46 20.38
C ALA A 225 1.30 -3.98 19.47
N LEU A 226 1.45 -3.40 18.27
CA LEU A 226 2.50 -3.75 17.31
C LEU A 226 3.80 -2.95 17.44
N VAL A 227 3.93 -2.14 18.50
CA VAL A 227 5.14 -1.34 18.76
C VAL A 227 6.42 -2.18 18.73
N PRO A 228 6.50 -3.41 19.32
CA PRO A 228 7.69 -4.25 19.21
C PRO A 228 8.11 -4.57 17.77
N GLN A 229 7.15 -4.63 16.84
CA GLN A 229 7.35 -4.97 15.44
C GLN A 229 7.61 -3.72 14.57
N HIS A 230 7.25 -2.51 15.03
CA HIS A 230 7.38 -1.28 14.24
C HIS A 230 8.78 -1.06 13.67
N LYS A 231 9.85 -1.38 14.40
CA LYS A 231 11.23 -1.24 13.90
C LYS A 231 11.50 -2.14 12.69
N GLY A 232 11.00 -3.38 12.72
CA GLY A 232 11.12 -4.31 11.60
C GLY A 232 10.35 -3.81 10.38
N ILE A 233 9.10 -3.39 10.59
CA ILE A 233 8.24 -2.84 9.52
C ILE A 233 8.84 -1.56 8.95
N THR A 234 9.38 -0.67 9.80
CA THR A 234 10.04 0.58 9.38
C THR A 234 11.21 0.29 8.45
N ARG A 235 12.07 -0.68 8.81
CA ARG A 235 13.22 -1.07 7.97
C ARG A 235 12.78 -1.62 6.63
N LEU A 236 11.81 -2.53 6.64
CA LEU A 236 11.24 -3.12 5.42
C LEU A 236 10.68 -2.03 4.49
N LEU A 237 9.88 -1.11 5.01
CA LEU A 237 9.30 -0.02 4.21
C LEU A 237 10.37 0.99 3.76
N ALA A 238 11.36 1.30 4.60
CA ALA A 238 12.48 2.16 4.21
C ALA A 238 13.29 1.54 3.06
N ASP A 239 13.53 0.23 3.09
CA ASP A 239 14.20 -0.49 2.00
C ASP A 239 13.37 -0.44 0.71
N LEU A 240 12.06 -0.69 0.79
CA LEU A 240 11.16 -0.65 -0.36
C LEU A 240 11.06 0.74 -0.98
N LEU A 241 10.90 1.78 -0.16
CA LEU A 241 10.86 3.16 -0.64
C LEU A 241 12.21 3.57 -1.26
N ARG A 242 13.34 3.16 -0.66
CA ARG A 242 14.67 3.40 -1.26
C ARG A 242 14.82 2.71 -2.61
N ARG A 243 14.34 1.48 -2.77
CA ARG A 243 14.33 0.79 -4.07
C ARG A 243 13.48 1.54 -5.08
N LEU A 244 12.25 1.90 -4.72
CA LEU A 244 11.36 2.70 -5.58
C LEU A 244 12.00 4.03 -6.00
N ALA A 245 12.73 4.68 -5.10
CA ALA A 245 13.42 5.95 -5.36
C ALA A 245 14.72 5.82 -6.18
N ALA A 246 15.40 4.68 -6.11
CA ALA A 246 16.67 4.45 -6.80
C ALA A 246 16.49 4.09 -8.28
N GLU A 247 15.30 3.68 -8.68
CA GLU A 247 15.01 3.33 -10.06
C GLU A 247 14.98 4.56 -10.98
N PRO A 248 15.41 4.42 -12.25
CA PRO A 248 15.48 5.54 -13.17
C PRO A 248 14.09 6.16 -13.40
N PRO A 249 13.97 7.45 -13.76
CA PRO A 249 12.68 8.11 -14.01
C PRO A 249 11.75 7.37 -14.99
N SER A 250 12.33 6.69 -15.99
CA SER A 250 11.61 5.85 -16.95
C SER A 250 10.94 4.63 -16.30
N PHE A 251 11.39 4.22 -15.11
CA PHE A 251 10.86 3.10 -14.35
C PHE A 251 9.46 3.38 -13.79
N LEU A 252 9.04 4.62 -13.58
CA LEU A 252 7.66 4.89 -13.14
C LEU A 252 6.62 4.43 -14.18
N ALA A 253 7.01 4.39 -15.46
CA ALA A 253 6.16 3.88 -16.54
C ALA A 253 6.05 2.35 -16.51
N THR A 254 7.05 1.64 -16.00
CA THR A 254 7.11 0.17 -15.94
C THR A 254 6.74 -0.38 -14.56
N SER A 255 6.94 0.40 -13.49
CA SER A 255 6.61 0.04 -12.12
C SER A 255 5.11 -0.02 -11.93
N SER A 256 4.65 -1.07 -11.26
CA SER A 256 3.25 -1.18 -10.87
C SER A 256 2.85 -0.04 -9.93
N TRP A 257 1.98 0.85 -10.42
CA TRP A 257 1.36 1.93 -9.64
C TRP A 257 0.64 1.38 -8.39
N LEU A 258 0.14 0.15 -8.46
CA LEU A 258 -0.56 -0.51 -7.37
C LEU A 258 0.39 -0.76 -6.20
N VAL A 259 1.58 -1.30 -6.46
CA VAL A 259 2.60 -1.53 -5.43
C VAL A 259 3.02 -0.21 -4.77
N ARG A 260 3.29 0.82 -5.59
CA ARG A 260 3.65 2.17 -5.09
C ARG A 260 2.57 2.72 -4.16
N ARG A 261 1.30 2.67 -4.59
CA ARG A 261 0.14 3.09 -3.79
C ARG A 261 0.08 2.38 -2.44
N GLU A 262 0.15 1.05 -2.43
CA GLU A 262 0.02 0.27 -1.19
C GLU A 262 1.22 0.48 -0.26
N VAL A 263 2.44 0.60 -0.79
CA VAL A 263 3.64 0.90 0.01
C VAL A 263 3.53 2.27 0.67
N TYR A 264 3.10 3.31 -0.07
CA TYR A 264 2.90 4.64 0.52
C TYR A 264 1.79 4.65 1.57
N ALA A 265 0.68 3.96 1.31
CA ALA A 265 -0.42 3.84 2.26
C ALA A 265 -0.01 3.09 3.55
N CYS A 266 0.79 2.03 3.41
CA CYS A 266 1.35 1.29 4.55
C CYS A 266 2.32 2.15 5.37
N ALA A 267 3.21 2.91 4.71
CA ALA A 267 4.13 3.83 5.39
C ALA A 267 3.37 4.94 6.14
N ALA A 268 2.28 5.45 5.55
CA ALA A 268 1.44 6.46 6.18
C ALA A 268 0.74 5.90 7.43
N GLY A 269 0.22 4.67 7.34
CA GLY A 269 -0.35 3.95 8.49
C GLY A 269 0.68 3.72 9.59
N LEU A 270 1.91 3.32 9.24
CA LEU A 270 2.98 3.12 10.21
C LEU A 270 3.38 4.42 10.91
N ILE A 271 3.49 5.54 10.21
CA ILE A 271 3.77 6.85 10.83
C ILE A 271 2.63 7.24 11.78
N ARG A 272 1.39 7.04 11.36
CA ARG A 272 0.20 7.35 12.17
C ARG A 272 0.16 6.57 13.48
N VAL A 273 0.45 5.28 13.45
CA VAL A 273 0.37 4.38 14.61
C VAL A 273 1.67 4.36 15.42
N GLY A 274 2.82 4.40 14.75
CA GLY A 274 4.15 4.34 15.36
C GLY A 274 4.68 5.69 15.84
N GLY A 275 3.99 6.79 15.51
CA GLY A 275 4.37 8.13 15.93
C GLY A 275 5.70 8.58 15.32
N TRP A 276 6.51 9.27 16.10
CA TRP A 276 7.77 9.88 15.65
C TRP A 276 8.88 8.85 15.35
N GLY A 277 8.79 7.61 15.85
CA GLY A 277 9.83 6.59 15.67
C GLY A 277 10.12 6.30 14.20
N PRO A 278 9.11 5.87 13.41
CA PRO A 278 9.28 5.59 11.98
C PRO A 278 9.66 6.82 11.12
N VAL A 279 9.27 8.03 11.55
CA VAL A 279 9.49 9.28 10.79
C VAL A 279 10.97 9.47 10.44
N ARG A 280 11.88 9.22 11.39
CA ARG A 280 13.32 9.48 11.21
C ARG A 280 13.91 8.64 10.07
N ASP A 281 13.51 7.38 9.98
CA ASP A 281 14.04 6.43 9.00
C ASP A 281 13.32 6.52 7.65
N LEU A 282 12.07 7.02 7.64
CA LEU A 282 11.25 7.14 6.43
C LEU A 282 11.33 8.51 5.76
N ALA A 283 11.68 9.60 6.46
CA ALA A 283 11.61 10.96 5.91
C ALA A 283 12.41 11.13 4.59
N ALA A 284 13.67 10.68 4.57
CA ALA A 284 14.52 10.79 3.39
C ALA A 284 13.99 9.98 2.18
N PRO A 285 13.68 8.67 2.31
CA PRO A 285 13.15 7.93 1.18
C PRO A 285 11.75 8.40 0.75
N VAL A 286 10.90 8.86 1.68
CA VAL A 286 9.59 9.45 1.34
C VAL A 286 9.76 10.70 0.48
N MET A 287 10.71 11.58 0.83
CA MET A 287 11.00 12.78 0.04
C MET A 287 11.45 12.43 -1.38
N GLN A 288 12.33 11.43 -1.53
CA GLN A 288 12.78 10.98 -2.85
C GLN A 288 11.63 10.40 -3.68
N CYS A 289 10.80 9.53 -3.08
CA CYS A 289 9.60 9.00 -3.74
C CYS A 289 8.63 10.10 -4.13
N MET A 290 8.39 11.09 -3.26
CA MET A 290 7.53 12.23 -3.58
C MET A 290 8.05 13.00 -4.80
N LEU A 291 9.34 13.31 -4.84
CA LEU A 291 9.92 14.02 -5.97
C LEU A 291 9.80 13.21 -7.27
N LEU A 292 10.02 11.91 -7.20
CA LEU A 292 9.83 10.99 -8.32
C LEU A 292 8.35 11.03 -8.80
N GLU A 293 7.38 10.76 -7.92
CA GLU A 293 5.96 10.73 -8.28
C GLU A 293 5.41 12.04 -8.88
N LEU A 294 5.88 13.18 -8.38
CA LEU A 294 5.35 14.49 -8.74
C LEU A 294 6.05 15.13 -9.95
N TYR A 295 7.36 14.87 -10.14
CA TYR A 295 8.16 15.54 -11.17
C TYR A 295 8.64 14.62 -12.29
N THR A 296 8.64 13.30 -12.11
CA THR A 296 9.08 12.35 -13.15
C THR A 296 7.95 11.49 -13.72
N ALA A 297 6.71 11.62 -13.22
CA ALA A 297 5.56 11.04 -13.89
C ALA A 297 5.57 11.48 -15.36
N PRO A 298 5.45 10.56 -16.34
CA PRO A 298 5.88 10.86 -17.70
C PRO A 298 5.10 12.04 -18.28
N ALA A 299 5.71 13.23 -18.34
CA ALA A 299 5.33 14.19 -19.36
C ALA A 299 5.51 13.43 -20.68
N GLY A 300 4.44 13.34 -21.47
CA GLY A 300 4.40 12.56 -22.69
C GLY A 300 5.67 12.77 -23.50
N THR A 301 6.26 11.66 -23.96
CA THR A 301 7.27 11.55 -25.01
C THR A 301 7.92 12.87 -25.42
N ALA A 302 9.19 13.04 -25.09
CA ALA A 302 10.07 13.97 -25.78
C ALA A 302 9.69 14.00 -27.27
N GLN A 303 9.21 15.15 -27.74
CA GLN A 303 9.05 15.37 -29.16
C GLN A 303 10.39 15.03 -29.80
N ALA A 304 10.38 14.04 -30.70
CA ALA A 304 11.46 13.87 -31.64
C ALA A 304 11.75 15.25 -32.26
N PRO A 305 13.02 15.67 -32.38
CA PRO A 305 13.35 16.96 -32.95
C PRO A 305 12.82 16.97 -34.38
N LYS A 306 11.82 17.81 -34.66
CA LYS A 306 11.44 18.13 -36.03
C LYS A 306 12.69 18.68 -36.72
N PRO A 307 13.20 18.06 -37.80
CA PRO A 307 14.31 18.62 -38.53
C PRO A 307 13.76 19.81 -39.33
N GLY A 308 13.96 21.03 -38.82
CA GLY A 308 13.58 22.24 -39.54
C GLY A 308 13.21 23.42 -38.66
N ALA A 309 14.19 23.99 -37.95
CA ALA A 309 14.08 25.37 -37.52
C ALA A 309 15.46 26.04 -37.64
N LYS A 310 15.56 26.94 -38.61
CA LYS A 310 16.77 27.70 -38.92
C LYS A 310 17.19 28.54 -37.71
N GLN A 311 18.48 28.46 -37.38
CA GLN A 311 19.14 29.28 -36.38
C GLN A 311 18.94 30.78 -36.69
N ALA A 312 18.39 31.55 -35.75
CA ALA A 312 18.44 33.00 -35.78
C ALA A 312 19.41 33.51 -34.69
N LYS A 313 20.41 34.27 -35.14
CA LYS A 313 21.52 34.83 -34.35
C LYS A 313 21.10 36.00 -33.44
N LYS A 314 21.49 35.91 -32.17
CA LYS A 314 22.26 36.87 -31.32
C LYS A 314 21.89 38.39 -31.25
N ARG A 315 21.91 38.88 -29.99
CA ARG A 315 22.10 40.26 -29.41
C ARG A 315 20.80 40.99 -29.03
N LYS A 316 20.67 41.77 -27.93
CA LYS A 316 21.62 42.55 -27.08
C LYS A 316 20.97 42.89 -25.71
N ARG A 317 21.77 43.19 -24.68
CA ARG A 317 21.44 43.56 -23.27
C ARG A 317 20.54 44.81 -23.12
N ALA A 318 19.70 44.88 -22.07
CA ALA A 318 19.74 45.90 -20.98
C ALA A 318 18.63 45.77 -19.91
N LYS A 319 19.04 45.99 -18.64
CA LYS A 319 18.37 46.53 -17.43
C LYS A 319 17.18 45.80 -16.75
N ALA A 320 17.51 45.25 -15.58
CA ALA A 320 16.92 45.43 -14.24
C ALA A 320 15.38 45.57 -14.12
N ASP A 321 14.77 44.50 -13.62
CA ASP A 321 13.77 44.57 -12.56
C ASP A 321 13.99 43.38 -11.60
N GLN A 322 14.18 43.66 -10.32
CA GLN A 322 14.44 42.65 -9.29
C GLN A 322 13.11 42.01 -8.89
N SER A 323 12.89 40.76 -9.31
CA SER A 323 11.71 39.96 -8.97
C SER A 323 12.12 38.50 -8.75
N LEU A 324 12.08 38.06 -7.49
CA LEU A 324 11.69 36.71 -7.01
C LEU A 324 12.27 35.43 -7.65
N ASP A 325 13.40 35.48 -8.38
CA ASP A 325 14.05 34.29 -8.95
C ASP A 325 15.29 33.77 -8.18
N ASP A 326 15.68 34.41 -7.07
CA ASP A 326 16.84 33.99 -6.26
C ASP A 326 16.52 32.87 -5.24
N LEU A 327 15.86 31.81 -5.71
CA LEU A 327 15.83 30.51 -5.02
C LEU A 327 16.49 29.38 -5.84
N ALA A 328 17.14 29.70 -6.95
CA ALA A 328 17.90 28.77 -7.78
C ALA A 328 19.33 28.46 -7.25
N GLY A 329 19.62 28.81 -6.00
CA GLY A 329 20.95 28.69 -5.37
C GLY A 329 21.23 27.36 -4.65
N ILE A 330 20.44 26.30 -4.84
CA ILE A 330 20.72 24.97 -4.28
C ILE A 330 20.85 23.98 -5.46
N SER A 331 22.06 23.96 -6.02
CA SER A 331 22.46 23.16 -7.17
C SER A 331 22.53 21.68 -6.81
N SER A 332 21.41 20.98 -7.02
CA SER A 332 21.32 19.57 -7.44
C SER A 332 19.87 19.13 -7.67
N GLY A 333 18.87 19.85 -7.11
CA GLY A 333 17.44 19.56 -7.31
C GLY A 333 16.75 20.38 -8.42
N SER A 334 17.35 21.49 -8.87
CA SER A 334 16.71 22.44 -9.79
C SER A 334 16.47 21.91 -11.21
N ALA A 335 17.20 20.88 -11.65
CA ALA A 335 17.04 20.32 -12.99
C ALA A 335 15.71 19.57 -13.19
N LEU A 336 15.12 19.03 -12.11
CA LEU A 336 13.83 18.33 -12.14
C LEU A 336 12.63 19.28 -12.09
N LEU A 337 12.81 20.50 -11.57
CA LEU A 337 11.74 21.49 -11.44
C LEU A 337 11.44 22.19 -12.78
N ALA A 338 12.40 22.24 -13.71
CA ALA A 338 12.27 22.95 -14.98
C ALA A 338 11.48 22.19 -16.05
N SER A 339 11.19 20.89 -15.87
CA SER A 339 10.55 20.03 -16.88
C SER A 339 9.03 19.86 -16.75
N ALA A 340 8.37 20.57 -15.82
CA ALA A 340 6.97 20.34 -15.46
C ALA A 340 5.90 20.90 -16.44
N HIS A 341 6.27 21.36 -17.63
CA HIS A 341 5.33 21.93 -18.60
C HIS A 341 4.89 20.91 -19.65
N GLY A 342 3.87 20.10 -19.33
CA GLY A 342 3.25 19.23 -20.33
C GLY A 342 2.25 18.22 -19.78
N PHE A 343 1.05 18.66 -19.41
CA PHE A 343 -0.12 17.77 -19.38
C PHE A 343 -0.62 17.62 -20.81
N ASN A 344 -0.02 16.75 -21.61
CA ASN A 344 -0.72 16.23 -22.77
C ASN A 344 -0.14 14.91 -23.27
N THR A 345 -1.04 14.06 -23.75
CA THR A 345 -0.84 12.76 -24.43
C THR A 345 -0.48 11.54 -23.58
N GLN A 346 -1.24 11.24 -22.52
CA GLN A 346 -1.33 9.88 -22.00
C GLN A 346 -2.73 9.30 -22.17
N SER A 347 -2.83 7.96 -22.21
CA SER A 347 -4.14 7.29 -22.13
C SER A 347 -4.79 7.63 -20.78
N PRO A 348 -6.10 7.95 -20.74
CA PRO A 348 -6.79 8.38 -19.52
C PRO A 348 -6.70 7.34 -18.39
N ALA A 349 -6.57 6.05 -18.73
CA ALA A 349 -6.37 4.99 -17.74
C ALA A 349 -4.99 5.03 -17.08
N VAL A 350 -3.95 5.41 -17.81
CA VAL A 350 -2.57 5.54 -17.30
C VAL A 350 -2.47 6.78 -16.41
N GLU A 351 -3.08 7.89 -16.83
CA GLU A 351 -3.15 9.12 -16.04
C GLU A 351 -3.87 8.89 -14.70
N MET A 352 -5.00 8.17 -14.70
CA MET A 352 -5.74 7.85 -13.48
C MET A 352 -4.95 6.96 -12.52
N ARG A 353 -4.20 5.97 -13.05
CA ARG A 353 -3.37 5.06 -12.24
C ARG A 353 -2.20 5.79 -11.59
N ASN A 354 -1.52 6.67 -12.32
CA ASN A 354 -0.45 7.50 -11.77
C ASN A 354 -0.98 8.51 -10.75
N ALA A 355 -2.16 9.08 -10.98
CA ALA A 355 -2.81 9.96 -10.01
C ALA A 355 -3.10 9.26 -8.67
N ALA A 356 -3.45 7.96 -8.68
CA ALA A 356 -3.66 7.20 -7.44
C ALA A 356 -2.37 7.08 -6.60
N ALA A 357 -1.22 6.84 -7.24
CA ALA A 357 0.08 6.82 -6.57
C ALA A 357 0.48 8.22 -6.06
N GLN A 358 0.23 9.27 -6.85
CA GLN A 358 0.46 10.67 -6.43
C GLN A 358 -0.41 11.06 -5.22
N VAL A 359 -1.69 10.68 -5.20
CA VAL A 359 -2.56 10.90 -4.04
C VAL A 359 -2.02 10.18 -2.81
N ALA A 360 -1.56 8.94 -2.95
CA ALA A 360 -1.03 8.16 -1.85
C ALA A 360 0.28 8.74 -1.29
N VAL A 361 1.21 9.19 -2.14
CA VAL A 361 2.46 9.82 -1.67
C VAL A 361 2.19 11.18 -1.00
N LEU A 362 1.23 11.95 -1.49
CA LEU A 362 0.82 13.21 -0.85
C LEU A 362 0.16 12.96 0.51
N ALA A 363 -0.66 11.92 0.64
CA ALA A 363 -1.23 11.50 1.92
C ALA A 363 -0.15 11.02 2.90
N LEU A 364 0.89 10.33 2.41
CA LEU A 364 2.05 9.96 3.22
C LEU A 364 2.82 11.18 3.73
N VAL A 365 3.03 12.20 2.88
CA VAL A 365 3.66 13.46 3.29
C VAL A 365 2.79 14.23 4.28
N GLU A 366 1.47 14.20 4.12
CA GLU A 366 0.53 14.77 5.09
C GLU A 366 0.72 14.13 6.49
N GLU A 367 0.77 12.79 6.58
CA GLU A 367 1.04 12.10 7.85
C GLU A 367 2.44 12.40 8.40
N LEU A 368 3.44 12.50 7.52
CA LEU A 368 4.81 12.90 7.90
C LEU A 368 4.83 14.26 8.58
N TYR A 369 4.03 15.23 8.10
CA TYR A 369 3.93 16.55 8.73
C TYR A 369 3.17 16.53 10.05
N LYS A 370 2.02 15.84 10.10
CA LYS A 370 1.21 15.75 11.31
C LYS A 370 1.99 15.16 12.50
N VAL A 371 2.77 14.12 12.24
CA VAL A 371 3.47 13.36 13.29
C VAL A 371 4.91 13.84 13.47
N GLY A 372 5.60 14.09 12.36
CA GLY A 372 7.04 14.30 12.31
C GLY A 372 7.49 15.73 12.05
N GLY A 373 6.57 16.67 11.85
CA GLY A 373 6.89 18.02 11.35
C GLY A 373 8.01 18.74 12.09
N ALA A 374 8.07 18.61 13.41
CA ALA A 374 9.09 19.21 14.27
C ALA A 374 10.45 18.48 14.28
N VAL A 375 10.46 17.20 13.88
CA VAL A 375 11.64 16.31 13.92
C VAL A 375 12.36 16.28 12.57
N LEU A 376 11.70 16.74 11.50
CA LEU A 376 12.32 16.87 10.18
C LEU A 376 13.50 17.84 10.23
N ARG A 377 14.60 17.46 9.56
CA ARG A 377 15.73 18.37 9.34
C ARG A 377 15.24 19.60 8.56
N LEU A 378 15.77 20.77 8.90
CA LEU A 378 15.35 22.04 8.30
C LEU A 378 15.41 22.03 6.76
N GLU A 379 16.46 21.45 6.18
CA GLU A 379 16.63 21.32 4.72
C GLU A 379 15.55 20.41 4.10
N ALA A 380 15.34 19.22 4.67
CA ALA A 380 14.31 18.29 4.19
C ALA A 380 12.90 18.89 4.34
N ARG A 381 12.68 19.63 5.43
CA ARG A 381 11.44 20.36 5.69
C ARG A 381 11.19 21.42 4.62
N ALA A 382 12.17 22.28 4.34
CA ALA A 382 12.06 23.32 3.32
C ALA A 382 11.81 22.74 1.92
N GLN A 383 12.48 21.64 1.57
CA GLN A 383 12.29 20.94 0.29
C GLN A 383 10.87 20.35 0.17
N LEU A 384 10.38 19.66 1.21
CA LEU A 384 9.02 19.14 1.22
C LEU A 384 7.98 20.28 1.15
N ASP A 385 8.20 21.38 1.87
CA ASP A 385 7.29 22.53 1.89
C ASP A 385 7.18 23.15 0.48
N ALA A 386 8.32 23.34 -0.20
CA ALA A 386 8.37 23.86 -1.56
C ALA A 386 7.69 22.92 -2.57
N ALA A 387 7.96 21.61 -2.48
CA ALA A 387 7.39 20.64 -3.38
C ALA A 387 5.87 20.50 -3.22
N VAL A 388 5.36 20.54 -1.99
CA VAL A 388 3.91 20.50 -1.73
C VAL A 388 3.23 21.79 -2.18
N ALA A 389 3.83 22.95 -1.93
CA ALA A 389 3.28 24.24 -2.37
C ALA A 389 3.20 24.34 -3.90
N HIS A 390 4.26 23.91 -4.59
CA HIS A 390 4.28 23.82 -6.05
C HIS A 390 3.18 22.87 -6.55
N GLN A 391 3.06 21.67 -5.99
CA GLN A 391 2.05 20.70 -6.43
C GLN A 391 0.62 21.17 -6.20
N ALA A 392 0.35 21.86 -5.09
CA ALA A 392 -0.97 22.46 -4.84
C ALA A 392 -1.30 23.54 -5.88
N ALA A 393 -0.33 24.37 -6.25
CA ALA A 393 -0.50 25.41 -7.26
C ALA A 393 -0.72 24.83 -8.67
N THR A 394 0.08 23.84 -9.08
CA THR A 394 -0.05 23.19 -10.40
C THR A 394 -1.36 22.44 -10.54
N ALA A 395 -1.78 21.69 -9.51
CA ALA A 395 -3.05 20.98 -9.51
C ALA A 395 -4.25 21.95 -9.56
N ALA A 396 -4.20 23.05 -8.81
CA ALA A 396 -5.24 24.09 -8.87
C ALA A 396 -5.33 24.75 -10.26
N ALA A 397 -4.18 25.08 -10.87
CA ALA A 397 -4.14 25.61 -12.23
C ALA A 397 -4.65 24.60 -13.28
N GLY A 398 -4.46 23.29 -13.04
CA GLY A 398 -5.06 22.22 -13.84
C GLY A 398 -6.59 22.24 -13.79
N CYS A 399 -7.17 22.34 -12.59
CA CYS A 399 -8.61 22.45 -12.42
C CYS A 399 -9.19 23.74 -13.02
N GLU A 400 -8.55 24.90 -12.81
CA GLU A 400 -8.98 26.17 -13.40
C GLU A 400 -9.02 26.11 -14.93
N ARG A 401 -8.02 25.48 -15.57
CA ARG A 401 -7.98 25.31 -17.02
C ARG A 401 -9.16 24.49 -17.55
N ALA A 402 -9.50 23.39 -16.88
CA ALA A 402 -10.67 22.59 -17.25
C ALA A 402 -11.96 23.41 -17.17
N SER A 403 -12.16 24.15 -16.07
CA SER A 403 -13.32 25.03 -15.89
C SER A 403 -13.41 26.11 -16.97
N ARG A 404 -12.29 26.75 -17.35
CA ARG A 404 -12.27 27.75 -18.43
C ARG A 404 -12.62 27.17 -19.80
N SER A 405 -12.31 25.90 -20.03
CA SER A 405 -12.74 25.18 -21.24
C SER A 405 -14.21 24.73 -21.21
N GLY A 406 -14.97 25.08 -20.18
CA GLY A 406 -16.35 24.62 -20.00
C GLY A 406 -16.46 23.13 -19.65
N ALA A 407 -15.34 22.48 -19.33
CA ALA A 407 -15.27 21.06 -19.02
C ALA A 407 -15.12 20.86 -17.51
N GLN A 408 -15.73 19.80 -16.97
CA GLN A 408 -15.48 19.42 -15.59
C GLN A 408 -14.08 18.84 -15.47
N ALA A 409 -13.30 19.31 -14.49
CA ALA A 409 -11.98 18.77 -14.21
C ALA A 409 -12.07 17.24 -13.95
N PRO A 410 -11.19 16.43 -14.57
CA PRO A 410 -11.19 14.99 -14.35
C PRO A 410 -11.11 14.64 -12.86
N ARG A 411 -11.82 13.58 -12.43
CA ARG A 411 -11.85 13.15 -11.02
C ARG A 411 -10.45 12.92 -10.44
N CYS A 412 -9.53 12.38 -11.24
CA CYS A 412 -8.14 12.16 -10.85
C CYS A 412 -7.40 13.47 -10.53
N VAL A 413 -7.55 14.50 -11.36
CA VAL A 413 -6.93 15.82 -11.13
C VAL A 413 -7.48 16.46 -9.85
N ARG A 414 -8.80 16.36 -9.62
CA ARG A 414 -9.43 16.85 -8.37
C ARG A 414 -8.94 16.09 -7.14
N ALA A 415 -8.74 14.78 -7.24
CA ALA A 415 -8.21 13.96 -6.14
C ALA A 415 -6.78 14.36 -5.79
N VAL A 416 -5.91 14.56 -6.79
CA VAL A 416 -4.55 15.06 -6.60
C VAL A 416 -4.55 16.46 -6.01
N GLN A 417 -5.41 17.37 -6.50
CA GLN A 417 -5.56 18.71 -5.95
C GLN A 417 -5.95 18.68 -4.47
N LEU A 418 -6.95 17.86 -4.10
CA LEU A 418 -7.40 17.73 -2.72
C LEU A 418 -6.28 17.18 -1.82
N ALA A 419 -5.56 16.15 -2.27
CA ALA A 419 -4.43 15.59 -1.53
C ALA A 419 -3.29 16.61 -1.35
N ALA A 420 -2.96 17.38 -2.41
CA ALA A 420 -1.93 18.42 -2.35
C ALA A 420 -2.32 19.56 -1.40
N LEU A 421 -3.59 19.99 -1.40
CA LEU A 421 -4.10 21.00 -0.47
C LEU A 421 -4.08 20.52 0.98
N ARG A 422 -4.39 19.23 1.25
CA ARG A 422 -4.29 18.66 2.59
C ARG A 422 -2.85 18.58 3.08
N ALA A 423 -1.93 18.14 2.22
CA ALA A 423 -0.51 18.15 2.52
C ALA A 423 0.01 19.58 2.76
N LEU A 424 -0.46 20.57 1.99
CA LEU A 424 -0.10 21.98 2.18
C LEU A 424 -0.64 22.54 3.50
N LEU A 425 -1.86 22.17 3.86
CA LEU A 425 -2.44 22.53 5.15
C LEU A 425 -1.62 21.92 6.30
N ALA A 426 -1.29 20.63 6.22
CA ALA A 426 -0.46 19.95 7.20
C ALA A 426 0.94 20.57 7.29
N SER A 427 1.52 20.98 6.16
CA SER A 427 2.77 21.74 6.11
C SER A 427 2.65 23.04 6.92
N VAL A 428 1.66 23.88 6.62
CA VAL A 428 1.48 25.18 7.28
C VAL A 428 1.20 25.06 8.78
N LEU A 429 0.47 24.01 9.20
CA LEU A 429 0.09 23.80 10.60
C LEU A 429 1.15 23.06 11.42
N ALA A 430 2.09 22.38 10.77
CA ALA A 430 3.11 21.63 11.47
C ALA A 430 4.07 22.56 12.24
N PRO A 431 4.51 22.19 13.46
CA PRO A 431 5.41 23.02 14.24
C PRO A 431 6.73 23.28 13.50
N ALA A 432 7.12 24.55 13.44
CA ALA A 432 8.38 25.00 12.86
C ALA A 432 8.95 26.15 13.70
N ALA A 433 10.28 26.27 13.75
CA ALA A 433 10.97 27.34 14.48
C ALA A 433 10.78 28.73 13.84
N HIS A 434 10.22 28.80 12.64
CA HIS A 434 10.00 30.02 11.88
C HIS A 434 8.64 29.99 11.20
N ARG A 435 8.19 31.15 10.73
CA ARG A 435 6.95 31.28 9.97
C ARG A 435 7.01 30.38 8.72
N PRO A 436 5.99 29.55 8.42
CA PRO A 436 5.97 28.71 7.24
C PRO A 436 6.15 29.55 5.95
N PRO A 437 7.13 29.25 5.09
CA PRO A 437 7.48 30.10 3.94
C PRO A 437 6.33 30.24 2.93
N PHE A 438 5.46 29.25 2.82
CA PHE A 438 4.36 29.22 1.86
C PHE A 438 2.99 29.58 2.44
N LEU A 439 2.92 30.19 3.64
CA LEU A 439 1.64 30.54 4.27
C LEU A 439 0.75 31.42 3.37
N ALA A 440 1.32 32.47 2.75
CA ALA A 440 0.57 33.35 1.86
C ALA A 440 0.03 32.60 0.63
N HIS A 441 0.87 31.75 0.03
CA HIS A 441 0.49 30.89 -1.09
C HIS A 441 -0.63 29.92 -0.71
N ALA A 442 -0.55 29.30 0.47
CA ALA A 442 -1.57 28.39 0.98
C ALA A 442 -2.92 29.09 1.20
N LEU A 443 -2.93 30.27 1.84
CA LEU A 443 -4.15 31.05 2.04
C LEU A 443 -4.81 31.43 0.71
N HIS A 444 -4.01 31.81 -0.29
CA HIS A 444 -4.52 32.09 -1.63
C HIS A 444 -5.12 30.84 -2.29
N ALA A 445 -4.42 29.70 -2.23
CA ALA A 445 -4.90 28.44 -2.78
C ALA A 445 -6.21 27.98 -2.12
N PHE A 446 -6.33 28.08 -0.79
CA PHE A 446 -7.54 27.71 -0.06
C PHE A 446 -8.72 28.62 -0.36
N ARG A 447 -8.49 29.93 -0.53
CA ARG A 447 -9.54 30.88 -0.95
C ARG A 447 -10.09 30.50 -2.32
N LYS A 448 -9.21 30.22 -3.28
CA LYS A 448 -9.60 29.78 -4.63
C LYS A 448 -10.38 28.46 -4.61
N ALA A 449 -9.93 27.48 -3.82
CA ALA A 449 -10.58 26.18 -3.71
C ALA A 449 -11.98 26.22 -3.05
N ARG A 450 -12.29 27.28 -2.30
CA ARG A 450 -13.58 27.45 -1.61
C ARG A 450 -14.71 27.91 -2.56
N HIS A 451 -14.36 28.47 -3.71
CA HIS A 451 -15.34 28.78 -4.74
C HIS A 451 -15.55 27.52 -5.59
N PRO A 452 -16.76 26.92 -5.55
CA PRO A 452 -17.04 25.77 -6.41
C PRO A 452 -16.94 26.20 -7.87
N CYS A 453 -16.11 25.48 -8.64
CA CYS A 453 -16.18 25.47 -10.11
C CYS A 453 -17.45 24.77 -10.59
#